data_AF-A0A977KV28-F1
#
_entry.id   AF-A0A977KV28-F1
#
_cell.length_a   1.000
_cell.length_b   1.000
_cell.length_c   1.000
_cell.angle_alpha   90.00
_cell.angle_beta   90.00
_cell.angle_gamma   90.00
#
_symmetry.space_group_name_H-M   'P 1'
#
loop_
_entity.id
_entity.type
_entity.pdbx_description
1 polymer ?
#
loop_
_entity_poly.entity_id
_entity_poly.type
_entity_poly.pdbx_seq_one_letter_code
_entity_poly.pdbx_strand_id
1 'polypeptide(L)' 'MSVPLSWYPRLCYGSPQERQHFQISGAGFGIHWPDLDEDIGVEGILLGKKSMESQSSFQQWMEKRKNFNE' A
#
# COMPACT_ATOMS: atom_id res chain seq x y z
N MET A 1 8.09 8.62 13.90
CA MET A 1 6.62 8.42 13.81
C MET A 1 6.41 7.16 12.99
N SER A 2 5.55 6.23 13.44
CA SER A 2 5.32 4.94 12.76
C SER A 2 3.85 4.55 12.86
N VAL A 3 3.29 4.02 11.79
CA VAL A 3 1.93 3.42 11.76
C VAL A 3 2.02 1.90 11.58
N PRO A 4 1.05 1.13 12.11
CA PRO A 4 1.05 -0.32 11.92
C PRO A 4 0.87 -0.69 10.44
N LEU A 5 1.70 -1.60 9.93
CA LEU A 5 1.56 -2.13 8.55
C LEU A 5 0.22 -2.86 8.34
N SER A 6 -0.38 -3.41 9.41
CA SER A 6 -1.70 -4.07 9.36
C SER A 6 -2.84 -3.14 8.95
N TRP A 7 -2.63 -1.82 8.94
CA TRP A 7 -3.62 -0.86 8.44
C TRP A 7 -3.71 -0.79 6.93
N TYR A 8 -2.70 -1.34 6.23
CA TYR A 8 -2.58 -1.31 4.79
C TYR A 8 -2.37 -2.75 4.31
N PRO A 9 -3.44 -3.49 3.99
CA PRO A 9 -3.37 -4.91 3.64
C PRO A 9 -2.33 -5.19 2.55
N ARG A 10 -2.28 -4.38 1.48
CA ARG A 10 -1.29 -4.54 0.41
C ARG A 10 0.16 -4.42 0.91
N LEU A 11 0.46 -3.43 1.75
CA LEU A 11 1.79 -3.31 2.37
C LEU A 11 2.09 -4.48 3.31
N CYS A 12 1.10 -4.93 4.08
CA CYS A 12 1.25 -6.06 5.00
C CYS A 12 1.61 -7.36 4.24
N TYR A 13 1.05 -7.57 3.05
CA TYR A 13 1.33 -8.73 2.20
C TYR A 13 2.54 -8.54 1.25
N GLY A 14 2.97 -7.30 1.02
CA GLY A 14 4.16 -7.01 0.23
C GLY A 14 5.44 -7.52 0.90
N SER A 15 6.42 -7.94 0.09
CA SER A 15 7.76 -8.30 0.55
C SER A 15 8.55 -7.09 1.03
N PRO A 16 9.63 -7.28 1.82
CA PRO A 16 10.50 -6.17 2.23
C PRO A 16 11.05 -5.35 1.06
N GLN A 17 11.36 -6.01 -0.07
CA GLN A 17 11.89 -5.37 -1.28
C GLN A 17 10.87 -4.43 -1.90
N GLU A 18 9.64 -4.90 -2.06
CA GLU A 18 8.54 -4.10 -2.63
C GLU A 18 8.19 -2.93 -1.72
N ARG A 19 8.22 -3.12 -0.39
CA ARG A 19 8.03 -2.02 0.57
C ARG A 19 9.13 -0.96 0.52
N GLN A 20 10.35 -1.35 0.14
CA GLN A 20 11.45 -0.41 -0.04
C GLN A 20 11.38 0.32 -1.38
N HIS A 21 10.71 -0.27 -2.38
CA HIS A 21 10.46 0.36 -3.67
C HIS A 21 9.22 1.27 -3.59
N PHE A 22 9.41 2.46 -3.03
CA PHE A 22 8.39 3.50 -2.98
C PHE A 22 8.85 4.77 -3.70
N GLN A 23 7.86 5.57 -4.09
CA GLN A 23 8.06 6.85 -4.75
C GLN A 23 7.23 7.91 -4.04
N ILE A 24 7.76 9.13 -3.96
CA ILE A 24 7.02 10.27 -3.43
C ILE A 24 6.09 10.77 -4.54
N SER A 25 4.79 10.82 -4.25
CA SER A 25 3.75 11.26 -5.17
C SER A 25 3.04 12.52 -4.66
N GLY A 26 2.23 13.15 -5.52
CA GLY A 26 1.40 14.29 -5.14
C GLY A 26 2.19 15.46 -4.55
N ALA A 27 3.30 15.87 -5.19
CA ALA A 27 4.15 16.99 -4.74
C ALA A 27 4.67 16.88 -3.29
N GLY A 28 4.84 15.66 -2.77
CA GLY A 28 5.31 15.43 -1.39
C GLY A 28 4.20 15.08 -0.40
N PHE A 29 2.94 15.06 -0.84
CA PHE A 29 1.79 14.76 0.02
C PHE A 29 1.37 13.28 -0.05
N GLY A 30 1.97 12.46 -0.91
CA GLY A 30 1.67 11.05 -1.06
C GLY A 30 2.93 10.18 -1.16
N ILE A 31 2.75 8.89 -0.86
CA ILE A 31 3.74 7.85 -1.07
C ILE A 31 3.07 6.76 -1.90
N HIS A 32 3.67 6.41 -3.03
CA HIS A 32 3.21 5.41 -3.97
C HIS A 32 4.15 4.19 -3.95
N TRP A 33 3.59 3.00 -3.79
CA TRP A 33 4.30 1.72 -3.95
C TRP A 33 3.88 1.06 -5.26
N PRO A 34 4.66 1.23 -6.35
CA PRO A 34 4.28 0.71 -7.67
C PRO A 34 4.14 -0.81 -7.71
N ASP A 35 5.02 -1.54 -7.02
CA ASP A 35 4.99 -3.01 -7.00
C ASP A 35 3.77 -3.57 -6.23
N LEU A 36 3.19 -2.75 -5.35
CA LEU A 36 2.05 -3.11 -4.52
C LEU A 36 0.76 -2.43 -5.00
N ASP A 37 0.83 -1.56 -6.01
CA ASP A 37 -0.30 -0.75 -6.49
C ASP A 37 -1.01 -0.03 -5.33
N GLU A 38 -0.23 0.55 -4.41
CA GLU A 38 -0.74 1.18 -3.19
C GLU A 38 -0.32 2.65 -3.10
N ASP A 39 -1.29 3.52 -2.80
CA ASP A 39 -1.09 4.96 -2.61
C ASP A 39 -1.54 5.39 -1.21
N ILE A 40 -0.63 5.97 -0.44
CA ILE A 40 -0.91 6.47 0.91
C ILE A 40 -0.62 7.97 0.98
N GLY A 41 -1.63 8.74 1.35
CA GLY A 41 -1.47 10.16 1.66
C GLY A 41 -0.74 10.36 2.99
N VAL A 42 0.27 11.23 3.00
CA VAL A 42 1.03 11.61 4.20
C VAL A 42 0.11 12.17 5.29
N GLU A 43 -0.90 12.96 4.91
CA GLU A 43 -1.91 13.46 5.84
C GLU A 43 -2.67 12.33 6.55
N GLY A 44 -3.00 11.25 5.82
CA GLY A 44 -3.66 10.08 6.40
C GLY A 44 -2.79 9.42 7.47
N ILE A 45 -1.48 9.30 7.22
CA ILE A 45 -0.51 8.77 8.18
C ILE A 45 -0.42 9.68 9.42
N LEU A 46 -0.32 10.99 9.20
CA LEU A 46 -0.22 11.98 10.29
C LEU A 46 -1.48 12.01 11.17
N LEU A 47 -2.65 11.83 10.57
CA LEU A 47 -3.94 11.77 11.25
C LEU A 47 -4.28 10.38 11.83
N GLY A 48 -3.42 9.37 11.64
CA GLY A 48 -3.67 8.01 12.12
C GLY A 48 -4.82 7.29 11.41
N LYS A 49 -5.07 7.60 10.13
CA LYS A 49 -6.10 6.97 9.32
C LYS A 49 -5.59 5.66 8.71
N LYS A 50 -6.36 4.59 8.89
CA LYS A 50 -6.15 3.30 8.22
C LYS A 50 -6.60 3.32 6.75
N SER A 51 -6.18 2.33 5.96
CA SER A 51 -6.68 2.15 4.61
C SER A 51 -8.20 2.01 4.58
N MET A 52 -8.83 2.62 3.57
CA MET A 52 -10.26 2.45 3.27
C MET A 52 -10.49 1.33 2.24
N GLU A 53 -9.46 0.54 1.93
CA GLU A 53 -9.57 -0.58 1.02
C GLU A 53 -10.68 -1.55 1.46
N SER A 54 -11.56 -1.90 0.52
CA SER A 54 -12.59 -2.91 0.74
C SER A 54 -12.01 -4.32 0.58
N GLN A 55 -12.62 -5.30 1.24
CA GLN A 55 -12.23 -6.70 1.09
C GLN A 55 -12.24 -7.15 -0.38
N SER A 56 -13.21 -6.69 -1.18
CA SER A 56 -13.29 -7.06 -2.61
C SER A 56 -12.13 -6.50 -3.43
N SER A 57 -11.72 -5.26 -3.18
CA SER A 57 -10.56 -4.65 -3.85
C SER A 57 -9.27 -5.40 -3.49
N PHE A 58 -9.09 -5.73 -2.21
CA PHE A 58 -7.94 -6.50 -1.74
C PHE A 58 -7.88 -7.89 -2.36
N GLN A 59 -9.01 -8.59 -2.45
CA GLN A 59 -9.08 -9.91 -3.10
C GLN A 59 -8.73 -9.84 -4.59
N GLN A 60 -9.24 -8.86 -5.33
CA GLN A 60 -8.89 -8.67 -6.74
C GLN A 60 -7.39 -8.43 -6.93
N TRP A 61 -6.78 -7.62 -6.06
CA TRP A 61 -5.34 -7.39 -6.07
C TRP A 61 -4.54 -8.68 -5.79
N MET A 62 -4.96 -9.48 -4.81
CA MET A 62 -4.34 -10.78 -4.51
C MET A 62 -4.39 -11.75 -5.69
N GLU A 63 -5.54 -11.85 -6.37
CA GLU A 63 -5.69 -12.70 -7.55
C GLU A 63 -4.80 -12.22 -8.71
N LYS A 64 -4.76 -10.90 -8.95
CA LYS A 64 -3.87 -10.31 -9.98
C LYS A 64 -2.40 -10.64 -9.72
N ARG A 65 -1.95 -10.63 -8.46
CA ARG A 65 -0.58 -11.02 -8.09
C ARG A 65 -0.28 -12.49 -8.30
N LYS A 66 -1.22 -13.39 -8.03
CA LYS A 66 -1.02 -14.82 -8.29
C LYS A 66 -0.80 -15.06 -9.79
N ASN A 67 -1.66 -14.48 -10.62
CA ASN A 67 -1.60 -14.63 -12.07
C ASN A 67 -0.34 -13.99 -12.70
N PHE A 68 0.30 -13.02 -12.03
CA PHE A 68 1.55 -12.42 -12.50
C PHE A 68 2.79 -13.28 -12.18
N ASN A 69 2.69 -14.16 -11.19
CA ASN A 69 3.78 -15.04 -10.77
C ASN A 69 3.69 -16.47 -11.37
N GLU A 70 2.73 -16.71 -12.28
CA GLU A 70 2.62 -17.93 -13.11
C GLU A 70 3.21 -17.70 -14.51
#